data_AF-A0AAV3ABB6-F1
#
_entry.id   AF-A0AAV3ABB6-F1
#
_cell.length_a   1.000
_cell.length_b   1.000
_cell.length_c   1.000
_cell.angle_alpha   90.00
_cell.angle_beta   90.00
_cell.angle_gamma   90.00
#
_symmetry.space_group_name_H-M   'P 1'
#
loop_
_entity.id
_entity.type
_entity.pdbx_description
1 polymer ?
#
loop_
_entity_poly.entity_id
_entity_poly.type
_entity_poly.pdbx_seq_one_letter_code
_entity_poly.pdbx_strand_id
1 'polypeptide(L)'
;MDESGCRIHNRLWRRESGPYNIEVNVTLEETIIENAYLPLGGHSKPENCTALQKIAIVIPFRNREPHLKIWLYNMHPFLQKQQADYGIYVVEQHGESKFNRAKLMNVGFSEAIKEYDYNCFIFSDVDIIPMDQRNLYRCSTNPKHMANSLDKFNFRLLYQTLFGGIVAFTKEQFLKVNGFSNMFWGWGGEDDELYERVIAAKMKIERPNPKISKSKAILHVRDVGNERNRKSIPLIKKAGIRMHRDGLSSLNYTIISTTKHRLYTKVTVDIGHPEKSLI
;
A
#
# COMPACT_ATOMS: atom_id res chain seq x y z
N MET A 1 -32.00 -9.28 -0.24
CA MET A 1 -31.45 -8.05 -0.83
C MET A 1 -31.11 -7.16 0.34
N ASP A 2 -29.84 -7.10 0.70
CA ASP A 2 -29.38 -6.28 1.83
C ASP A 2 -29.30 -4.82 1.36
N GLU A 3 -30.29 -4.01 1.73
CA GLU A 3 -30.38 -2.60 1.36
C GLU A 3 -29.36 -1.72 2.10
N SER A 4 -28.57 -2.27 3.02
CA SER A 4 -27.63 -1.52 3.86
C SER A 4 -26.26 -1.27 3.21
N GLY A 5 -25.94 -1.94 2.10
CA GLY A 5 -24.64 -1.83 1.43
C GLY A 5 -24.39 -0.48 0.75
N CYS A 6 -23.18 0.06 0.87
CA CYS A 6 -22.81 1.33 0.23
C CYS A 6 -22.94 1.28 -1.30
N ARG A 7 -23.59 2.32 -1.89
CA ARG A 7 -24.02 2.36 -3.30
C ARG A 7 -23.00 2.99 -4.24
N ILE A 8 -21.70 2.78 -4.01
CA ILE A 8 -20.58 3.23 -4.87
C ILE A 8 -20.61 2.71 -6.32
N HIS A 9 -21.60 1.89 -6.69
CA HIS A 9 -21.79 1.39 -8.06
C HIS A 9 -23.04 1.94 -8.76
N ASN A 10 -23.81 2.82 -8.12
CA ASN A 10 -25.01 3.37 -8.74
C ASN A 10 -24.65 4.34 -9.88
N ARG A 11 -25.63 4.60 -10.76
CA ARG A 11 -25.45 5.46 -11.95
C ARG A 11 -25.04 6.90 -11.59
N LEU A 12 -25.45 7.39 -10.42
CA LEU A 12 -25.18 8.76 -9.97
C LEU A 12 -23.70 8.92 -9.56
N TRP A 13 -23.20 8.04 -8.69
CA TRP A 13 -21.79 8.06 -8.26
C TRP A 13 -20.84 7.97 -9.45
N ARG A 14 -21.15 7.13 -10.45
CA ARG A 14 -20.34 7.00 -11.67
C ARG A 14 -20.34 8.24 -12.56
N ARG A 15 -21.38 9.08 -12.50
CA ARG A 15 -21.46 10.35 -13.24
C ARG A 15 -20.66 11.46 -12.54
N GLU A 16 -20.63 11.44 -11.21
CA GLU A 16 -19.94 12.44 -10.37
C GLU A 16 -18.50 12.04 -9.99
N SER A 17 -18.08 10.84 -10.38
CA SER A 17 -16.74 10.31 -10.17
C SER A 17 -15.95 10.32 -11.47
N GLY A 18 -14.69 10.74 -11.39
CA GLY A 18 -13.83 10.84 -12.55
C GLY A 18 -12.45 11.36 -12.18
N PRO A 19 -11.72 11.87 -13.18
CA PRO A 19 -10.42 12.48 -12.97
C PRO A 19 -10.49 13.65 -11.97
N TYR A 20 -9.46 13.79 -11.15
CA TYR A 20 -9.30 14.92 -10.24
C TYR A 20 -7.85 15.39 -10.21
N ASN A 21 -7.64 16.64 -9.78
CA ASN A 21 -6.31 17.21 -9.68
C ASN A 21 -5.68 16.85 -8.33
N ILE A 22 -4.39 16.54 -8.35
CA ILE A 22 -3.61 16.23 -7.15
C ILE A 22 -3.01 17.51 -6.61
N GLU A 23 -3.41 17.88 -5.40
CA GLU A 23 -2.87 19.03 -4.71
C GLU A 23 -1.54 18.68 -4.04
N VAL A 24 -0.51 19.48 -4.30
CA VAL A 24 0.85 19.25 -3.81
C VAL A 24 1.33 20.34 -2.85
N ASN A 25 0.67 21.49 -2.85
CA ASN A 25 0.95 22.60 -1.94
C ASN A 25 -0.12 22.63 -0.84
N VAL A 26 0.08 21.81 0.19
CA VAL A 26 -0.95 21.52 1.21
C VAL A 26 -0.36 21.65 2.61
N THR A 27 -1.19 21.88 3.63
CA THR A 27 -0.80 21.79 5.06
C THR A 27 -1.37 20.54 5.74
N LEU A 28 -0.68 20.04 6.79
CA LEU A 28 -1.20 18.90 7.53
C LEU A 28 -2.31 19.37 8.47
N GLU A 29 -2.18 20.59 8.99
CA GLU A 29 -3.14 21.28 9.83
C GLU A 29 -4.52 21.39 9.17
N GLU A 30 -4.59 21.85 7.92
CA GLU A 30 -5.86 21.89 7.16
C GLU A 30 -6.50 20.51 7.08
N THR A 31 -5.71 19.50 6.70
CA THR A 31 -6.21 18.11 6.59
C THR A 31 -6.74 17.60 7.93
N ILE A 32 -6.05 17.91 9.04
CA ILE A 32 -6.46 17.53 10.40
C ILE A 32 -7.78 18.22 10.77
N ILE A 33 -7.93 19.50 10.47
CA ILE A 33 -9.15 20.28 10.77
C ILE A 33 -10.35 19.69 10.00
N GLU A 34 -10.19 19.47 8.70
CA GLU A 34 -11.24 18.89 7.85
C GLU A 34 -11.65 17.48 8.30
N ASN A 35 -10.76 16.75 8.95
CA ASN A 35 -10.98 15.38 9.42
C ASN A 35 -11.02 15.28 10.95
N ALA A 36 -11.30 16.37 11.66
CA ALA A 36 -11.29 16.39 13.13
C ALA A 36 -12.32 15.45 13.75
N TYR A 37 -13.39 15.14 13.01
CA TYR A 37 -14.45 14.22 13.38
C TYR A 37 -14.03 12.74 13.32
N LEU A 38 -12.94 12.40 12.62
CA LEU A 38 -12.47 11.02 12.53
C LEU A 38 -11.91 10.54 13.87
N PRO A 39 -12.14 9.26 14.25
CA PRO A 39 -11.43 8.66 15.37
C PRO A 39 -9.91 8.68 15.12
N LEU A 40 -9.14 8.67 16.22
CA LEU A 40 -7.68 8.57 16.13
C LEU A 40 -7.26 7.27 15.43
N GLY A 41 -6.11 7.31 14.77
CA GLY A 41 -5.50 6.22 14.03
C GLY A 41 -5.75 6.27 12.53
N GLY A 42 -6.34 7.36 12.01
CA GLY A 42 -6.66 7.50 10.57
C GLY A 42 -7.76 6.57 10.10
N HIS A 43 -8.65 6.18 11.02
CA HIS A 43 -9.74 5.27 10.73
C HIS A 43 -10.99 6.06 10.29
N SER A 44 -11.66 5.61 9.24
CA SER A 44 -12.91 6.20 8.77
C SER A 44 -13.82 5.11 8.25
N LYS A 45 -15.12 5.28 8.48
CA LYS A 45 -16.17 4.40 7.95
C LYS A 45 -17.38 5.24 7.57
N PRO A 46 -18.15 4.83 6.54
CA PRO A 46 -19.40 5.52 6.19
C PRO A 46 -20.42 5.44 7.35
N GLU A 47 -21.15 6.54 7.57
CA GLU A 47 -22.17 6.62 8.64
C GLU A 47 -23.50 6.00 8.23
N ASN A 48 -23.86 6.13 6.95
CA ASN A 48 -25.22 5.84 6.44
C ASN A 48 -25.32 4.53 5.65
N CYS A 49 -24.25 3.74 5.60
CA CYS A 49 -24.23 2.46 4.91
C CYS A 49 -23.08 1.58 5.42
N THR A 50 -23.14 0.29 5.11
CA THR A 50 -22.09 -0.67 5.44
C THR A 50 -21.15 -0.83 4.25
N ALA A 51 -19.85 -0.57 4.46
CA ALA A 51 -18.83 -0.81 3.44
C ALA A 51 -18.68 -2.32 3.16
N LEU A 52 -18.48 -2.67 1.88
CA LEU A 52 -18.34 -4.08 1.47
C LEU A 52 -17.05 -4.73 1.97
N GLN A 53 -16.02 -3.92 2.22
CA GLN A 53 -14.70 -4.37 2.63
C GLN A 53 -14.15 -3.42 3.68
N LYS A 54 -13.39 -4.00 4.61
CA LYS A 54 -12.63 -3.32 5.65
C LYS A 54 -11.17 -3.30 5.20
N ILE A 55 -10.64 -2.11 4.96
CA ILE A 55 -9.39 -1.90 4.21
C ILE A 55 -8.29 -1.39 5.13
N ALA A 56 -7.20 -2.14 5.27
CA ALA A 56 -5.96 -1.64 5.84
C ALA A 56 -5.08 -1.08 4.72
N ILE A 57 -4.71 0.19 4.79
CA ILE A 57 -3.73 0.79 3.89
C ILE A 57 -2.39 0.84 4.60
N VAL A 58 -1.41 0.12 4.07
CA VAL A 58 -0.06 0.00 4.62
C VAL A 58 0.91 0.78 3.76
N ILE A 59 1.64 1.69 4.40
CA ILE A 59 2.62 2.58 3.77
C ILE A 59 3.98 2.37 4.44
N PRO A 60 4.98 1.84 3.73
CA PRO A 60 6.33 1.70 4.26
C PRO A 60 7.02 3.06 4.22
N PHE A 61 7.72 3.43 5.29
CA PHE A 61 8.09 4.81 5.51
C PHE A 61 9.46 4.98 6.16
N ARG A 62 10.18 6.03 5.75
CA ARG A 62 11.31 6.64 6.46
C ARG A 62 11.63 7.99 5.83
N ASN A 63 11.70 9.06 6.62
CA ASN A 63 12.15 10.40 6.21
C ASN A 63 11.47 10.94 4.93
N ARG A 64 10.14 10.81 4.86
CA ARG A 64 9.30 11.19 3.71
C ARG A 64 8.08 12.02 4.13
N GLU A 65 8.21 12.82 5.17
CA GLU A 65 7.13 13.61 5.79
C GLU A 65 6.44 14.53 4.78
N PRO A 66 7.15 15.24 3.87
CA PRO A 66 6.50 16.03 2.84
C PRO A 66 5.61 15.20 1.92
N HIS A 67 6.04 13.99 1.54
CA HIS A 67 5.25 13.08 0.70
C HIS A 67 4.05 12.54 1.45
N LEU A 68 4.21 12.13 2.72
CA LEU A 68 3.10 11.63 3.54
C LEU A 68 2.02 12.69 3.71
N LYS A 69 2.41 13.95 3.91
CA LYS A 69 1.50 15.08 4.01
C LYS A 69 0.64 15.24 2.75
N ILE A 70 1.27 15.22 1.57
CA ILE A 70 0.58 15.26 0.28
C ILE A 70 -0.33 14.03 0.12
N TRP A 71 0.16 12.84 0.48
CA TRP A 71 -0.61 11.59 0.40
C TRP A 71 -1.88 11.67 1.25
N LEU A 72 -1.77 12.03 2.54
CA LEU A 72 -2.89 12.11 3.47
C LEU A 72 -3.94 13.13 3.01
N TYR A 73 -3.50 14.32 2.58
CA TYR A 73 -4.39 15.37 2.08
C TYR A 73 -5.27 14.85 0.92
N ASN A 74 -4.66 14.19 -0.06
CA ASN A 74 -5.39 13.73 -1.24
C ASN A 74 -6.18 12.43 -1.00
N MET A 75 -5.65 11.54 -0.16
CA MET A 75 -6.20 10.18 -0.03
C MET A 75 -7.36 10.08 0.95
N HIS A 76 -7.43 10.91 1.99
CA HIS A 76 -8.58 10.91 2.91
C HIS A 76 -9.91 11.20 2.18
N PRO A 77 -10.06 12.34 1.46
CA PRO A 77 -11.28 12.62 0.70
C PRO A 77 -11.54 11.57 -0.39
N PHE A 78 -10.49 11.09 -1.05
CA PHE A 78 -10.60 10.06 -2.07
C PHE A 78 -11.23 8.77 -1.52
N LEU A 79 -10.76 8.27 -0.37
CA LEU A 79 -11.27 7.04 0.25
C LEU A 79 -12.67 7.23 0.84
N GLN A 80 -12.93 8.37 1.48
CA GLN A 80 -14.24 8.72 2.02
C GLN A 80 -15.31 8.82 0.93
N LYS A 81 -14.97 9.39 -0.24
CA LYS A 81 -15.87 9.42 -1.42
C LYS A 81 -16.13 8.02 -2.01
N GLN A 82 -15.28 7.04 -1.73
CA GLN A 82 -15.54 5.62 -2.02
C GLN A 82 -16.34 4.90 -0.93
N GLN A 83 -16.80 5.62 0.11
CA GLN A 83 -17.54 5.03 1.24
C GLN A 83 -16.79 3.83 1.84
N ALA A 84 -15.46 3.94 1.94
CA ALA A 84 -14.60 2.87 2.45
C ALA A 84 -14.64 2.84 3.99
N ASP A 85 -14.65 1.63 4.56
CA ASP A 85 -14.25 1.39 5.95
C ASP A 85 -12.75 1.09 5.93
N TYR A 86 -11.92 2.03 6.37
CA TYR A 86 -10.47 1.93 6.22
C TYR A 86 -9.69 2.47 7.42
N GLY A 87 -8.46 1.98 7.57
CA GLY A 87 -7.43 2.55 8.44
C GLY A 87 -6.09 2.69 7.73
N ILE A 88 -5.32 3.71 8.08
CA ILE A 88 -4.01 4.02 7.47
C ILE A 88 -2.88 3.70 8.46
N TYR A 89 -1.95 2.87 8.03
CA TYR A 89 -0.78 2.42 8.79
C TYR A 89 0.50 2.88 8.10
N VAL A 90 1.17 3.85 8.70
CA VAL A 90 2.50 4.31 8.29
C VAL A 90 3.53 3.54 9.09
N VAL A 91 4.22 2.61 8.43
CA VAL A 91 5.20 1.71 9.04
C VAL A 91 6.59 2.28 8.85
N GLU A 92 7.10 2.92 9.90
CA GLU A 92 8.38 3.61 9.89
C GLU A 92 9.52 2.66 10.26
N GLN A 93 10.53 2.58 9.40
CA GLN A 93 11.77 1.87 9.71
C GLN A 93 12.66 2.72 10.62
N HIS A 94 12.94 2.22 11.82
CA HIS A 94 13.90 2.80 12.74
C HIS A 94 15.35 2.58 12.29
N GLY A 95 16.21 3.56 12.56
CA GLY A 95 17.64 3.52 12.30
C GLY A 95 18.04 3.70 10.83
N GLU A 96 19.35 3.61 10.59
CA GLU A 96 19.99 4.00 9.33
C GLU A 96 20.37 2.80 8.43
N SER A 97 19.88 1.60 8.75
CA SER A 97 20.10 0.43 7.90
C SER A 97 19.46 0.60 6.51
N LYS A 98 19.85 -0.22 5.53
CA LYS A 98 19.21 -0.18 4.20
C LYS A 98 17.69 -0.29 4.34
N PHE A 99 16.96 0.50 3.56
CA PHE A 99 15.50 0.44 3.62
C PHE A 99 15.01 -0.93 3.11
N ASN A 100 14.01 -1.52 3.78
CA ASN A 100 13.39 -2.77 3.34
C ASN A 100 11.89 -2.61 3.22
N ARG A 101 11.48 -2.09 2.06
CA ARG A 101 10.09 -1.79 1.71
C ARG A 101 9.17 -2.99 1.92
N ALA A 102 9.54 -4.15 1.38
CA ALA A 102 8.76 -5.38 1.46
C ALA A 102 8.55 -5.88 2.89
N LYS A 103 9.59 -5.86 3.72
CA LYS A 103 9.49 -6.29 5.12
C LYS A 103 8.58 -5.37 5.93
N LEU A 104 8.62 -4.05 5.69
CA LEU A 104 7.72 -3.09 6.34
C LEU A 104 6.25 -3.30 5.94
N MET A 105 5.97 -3.70 4.70
CA MET A 105 4.63 -4.08 4.28
C MET A 105 4.10 -5.30 5.07
N ASN A 106 4.95 -6.32 5.29
CA ASN A 106 4.61 -7.47 6.14
C ASN A 106 4.35 -7.08 7.60
N VAL A 107 5.15 -6.16 8.15
CA VAL A 107 4.93 -5.60 9.49
C VAL A 107 3.56 -4.90 9.56
N GLY A 108 3.26 -4.03 8.60
CA GLY A 108 1.99 -3.30 8.57
C GLY A 108 0.77 -4.22 8.46
N PHE A 109 0.86 -5.30 7.66
CA PHE A 109 -0.16 -6.35 7.66
C PHE A 109 -0.33 -6.97 9.05
N SER A 110 0.78 -7.37 9.68
CA SER A 110 0.80 -8.07 10.96
C SER A 110 0.30 -7.22 12.13
N GLU A 111 0.54 -5.91 12.11
CA GLU A 111 -0.01 -4.98 13.10
C GLU A 111 -1.48 -4.62 12.82
N ALA A 112 -1.85 -4.37 11.56
CA ALA A 112 -3.22 -3.99 11.22
C ALA A 112 -4.25 -5.08 11.61
N ILE A 113 -3.92 -6.36 11.42
CA ILE A 113 -4.82 -7.47 11.79
C ILE A 113 -5.06 -7.63 13.30
N LYS A 114 -4.25 -6.99 14.15
CA LYS A 114 -4.45 -6.98 15.61
C LYS A 114 -5.46 -5.92 16.04
N GLU A 115 -5.61 -4.86 15.26
CA GLU A 115 -6.41 -3.68 15.60
C GLU A 115 -7.85 -3.77 15.12
N TYR A 116 -8.07 -4.36 13.94
CA TYR A 116 -9.40 -4.45 13.34
C TYR A 116 -9.48 -5.64 12.39
N ASP A 117 -10.70 -6.14 12.17
CA ASP A 117 -10.97 -7.29 11.30
C ASP A 117 -10.93 -6.91 9.82
N TYR A 118 -9.77 -6.41 9.36
CA TYR A 118 -9.55 -6.06 7.97
C TYR A 118 -9.58 -7.31 7.09
N ASN A 119 -10.32 -7.22 5.99
CA ASN A 119 -10.41 -8.28 4.99
C ASN A 119 -9.75 -7.92 3.65
N CYS A 120 -9.31 -6.67 3.51
CA CYS A 120 -8.57 -6.16 2.36
C CYS A 120 -7.34 -5.37 2.81
N PHE A 121 -6.20 -5.61 2.15
CA PHE A 121 -4.93 -4.92 2.42
C PHE A 121 -4.45 -4.25 1.16
N ILE A 122 -4.18 -2.95 1.27
CA ILE A 122 -3.62 -2.14 0.20
C ILE A 122 -2.21 -1.72 0.61
N PHE A 123 -1.22 -2.12 -0.17
CA PHE A 123 0.18 -1.79 0.03
C PHE A 123 0.52 -0.65 -0.93
N SER A 124 0.75 0.54 -0.39
CA SER A 124 0.90 1.78 -1.17
C SER A 124 2.24 2.42 -0.91
N ASP A 125 2.94 2.80 -1.97
CA ASP A 125 4.04 3.75 -1.88
C ASP A 125 3.49 5.13 -1.49
N VAL A 126 4.22 5.84 -0.63
CA VAL A 126 3.82 7.15 -0.08
C VAL A 126 3.83 8.26 -1.14
N ASP A 127 4.56 8.05 -2.24
CA ASP A 127 4.75 9.03 -3.31
C ASP A 127 3.84 8.76 -4.52
N ILE A 128 2.89 7.83 -4.47
CA ILE A 128 1.98 7.54 -5.58
C ILE A 128 0.54 7.84 -5.17
N ILE A 129 -0.12 8.70 -5.95
CA ILE A 129 -1.49 9.15 -5.70
C ILE A 129 -2.34 8.88 -6.97
N PRO A 130 -3.49 8.19 -6.87
CA PRO A 130 -4.38 7.94 -8.00
C PRO A 130 -4.98 9.25 -8.49
N MET A 131 -5.26 9.38 -9.78
CA MET A 131 -5.76 10.63 -10.38
C MET A 131 -7.23 10.55 -10.80
N ASP A 132 -7.91 9.44 -10.48
CA ASP A 132 -9.30 9.21 -10.89
C ASP A 132 -10.06 8.43 -9.81
N GLN A 133 -11.17 9.02 -9.36
CA GLN A 133 -12.02 8.48 -8.29
C GLN A 133 -12.59 7.08 -8.61
N ARG A 134 -12.60 6.69 -9.89
CA ARG A 134 -13.06 5.39 -10.36
C ARG A 134 -12.03 4.28 -10.16
N ASN A 135 -10.77 4.59 -9.80
CA ASN A 135 -9.79 3.60 -9.35
C ASN A 135 -10.14 3.13 -7.94
N LEU A 136 -11.03 2.15 -7.82
CA LEU A 136 -11.52 1.72 -6.51
C LEU A 136 -10.41 1.08 -5.67
N TYR A 137 -10.15 1.65 -4.49
CA TYR A 137 -9.21 1.15 -3.48
C TYR A 137 -9.87 0.04 -2.69
N ARG A 138 -9.92 -1.13 -3.31
CA ARG A 138 -10.57 -2.32 -2.77
C ARG A 138 -9.96 -3.56 -3.41
N CYS A 139 -10.07 -4.67 -2.71
CA CYS A 139 -9.58 -5.96 -3.16
C CYS A 139 -10.56 -6.60 -4.14
N SER A 140 -10.06 -7.49 -4.99
CA SER A 140 -10.86 -8.26 -5.93
C SER A 140 -10.61 -9.76 -5.78
N THR A 141 -11.16 -10.58 -6.68
CA THR A 141 -11.01 -12.04 -6.64
C THR A 141 -9.57 -12.52 -6.86
N ASN A 142 -8.73 -11.65 -7.43
CA ASN A 142 -7.31 -11.87 -7.66
C ASN A 142 -6.51 -10.69 -7.07
N PRO A 143 -5.22 -10.87 -6.72
CA PRO A 143 -4.35 -9.74 -6.35
C PRO A 143 -4.40 -8.63 -7.40
N LYS A 144 -4.59 -7.39 -6.94
CA LYS A 144 -4.90 -6.25 -7.82
C LYS A 144 -3.72 -5.28 -7.90
N HIS A 145 -3.33 -4.89 -9.11
CA HIS A 145 -2.33 -3.86 -9.35
C HIS A 145 -3.02 -2.54 -9.69
N MET A 146 -3.03 -1.58 -8.77
CA MET A 146 -3.77 -0.32 -8.90
C MET A 146 -2.94 0.82 -9.51
N ALA A 147 -1.61 0.74 -9.45
CA ALA A 147 -0.66 1.71 -10.01
C ALA A 147 -0.10 1.31 -11.39
N ASN A 148 -0.94 0.78 -12.29
CA ASN A 148 -0.52 0.28 -13.61
C ASN A 148 -0.42 1.35 -14.71
N SER A 149 -0.60 2.64 -14.39
CA SER A 149 -0.49 3.76 -15.32
C SER A 149 0.10 5.00 -14.61
N LEU A 150 1.42 5.10 -14.54
CA LEU A 150 2.12 6.17 -13.83
C LEU A 150 2.56 7.28 -14.78
N ASP A 151 2.44 8.54 -14.34
CA ASP A 151 2.86 9.73 -15.09
C ASP A 151 4.35 9.70 -15.48
N LYS A 152 5.25 9.29 -14.57
CA LYS A 152 6.69 9.14 -14.82
C LYS A 152 7.02 8.12 -15.92
N PHE A 153 6.07 7.27 -16.29
CA PHE A 153 6.17 6.31 -17.39
C PHE A 153 5.22 6.65 -18.54
N ASN A 154 4.87 7.93 -18.70
CA ASN A 154 3.95 8.44 -19.72
C ASN A 154 2.60 7.71 -19.72
N PHE A 155 2.09 7.37 -18.53
CA PHE A 155 0.85 6.61 -18.31
C PHE A 155 0.83 5.22 -18.97
N ARG A 156 2.01 4.63 -19.21
CA ARG A 156 2.16 3.26 -19.74
C ARG A 156 2.66 2.32 -18.66
N LEU A 157 2.24 1.06 -18.75
CA LEU A 157 2.79 -0.01 -17.94
C LEU A 157 4.23 -0.27 -18.39
N LEU A 158 5.20 -0.16 -17.47
CA LEU A 158 6.62 -0.24 -17.81
C LEU A 158 7.02 -1.60 -18.38
N TYR A 159 6.52 -2.69 -17.79
CA TYR A 159 6.66 -4.06 -18.29
C TYR A 159 5.53 -4.94 -17.73
N GLN A 160 5.25 -6.08 -18.37
CA GLN A 160 4.04 -6.88 -18.09
C GLN A 160 3.99 -7.48 -16.67
N THR A 161 5.15 -7.82 -16.10
CA THR A 161 5.29 -8.40 -14.77
C THR A 161 5.31 -7.36 -13.65
N LEU A 162 5.27 -6.06 -13.96
CA LEU A 162 5.32 -5.01 -12.94
C LEU A 162 4.15 -5.15 -11.97
N PHE A 163 4.48 -5.24 -10.68
CA PHE A 163 3.53 -5.40 -9.59
C PHE A 163 3.92 -4.59 -8.35
N GLY A 164 4.43 -3.37 -8.60
CA GLY A 164 4.85 -2.40 -7.58
C GLY A 164 3.92 -1.20 -7.44
N GLY A 165 4.34 -0.19 -6.69
CA GLY A 165 3.58 1.04 -6.48
C GLY A 165 2.41 0.86 -5.52
N ILE A 166 1.24 0.48 -6.05
CA ILE A 166 0.03 0.27 -5.27
C ILE A 166 -0.60 -1.07 -5.65
N VAL A 167 -0.61 -2.01 -4.71
CA VAL A 167 -1.19 -3.34 -4.89
C VAL A 167 -2.17 -3.69 -3.77
N ALA A 168 -3.15 -4.54 -4.06
CA ALA A 168 -4.13 -4.99 -3.09
C ALA A 168 -4.26 -6.51 -3.05
N PHE A 169 -4.43 -7.03 -1.84
CA PHE A 169 -4.66 -8.44 -1.54
C PHE A 169 -5.78 -8.58 -0.51
N THR A 170 -6.69 -9.54 -0.72
CA THR A 170 -7.51 -9.99 0.40
C THR A 170 -6.61 -10.61 1.47
N LYS A 171 -7.09 -10.67 2.73
CA LYS A 171 -6.37 -11.34 3.82
C LYS A 171 -5.89 -12.73 3.41
N GLU A 172 -6.79 -13.51 2.81
CA GLU A 172 -6.53 -14.87 2.35
C GLU A 172 -5.49 -14.94 1.22
N GLN A 173 -5.58 -14.04 0.23
CA GLN A 173 -4.60 -14.00 -0.87
C GLN A 173 -3.20 -13.67 -0.35
N PHE A 174 -3.10 -12.73 0.60
CA PHE A 174 -1.82 -12.32 1.17
C PHE A 174 -1.18 -13.42 2.02
N LEU A 175 -1.98 -14.10 2.84
CA LEU A 175 -1.54 -15.28 3.60
C LEU A 175 -1.11 -16.41 2.66
N LYS A 176 -1.83 -16.63 1.56
CA LYS A 176 -1.53 -17.70 0.58
C LYS A 176 -0.16 -17.53 -0.08
N VAL A 177 0.30 -16.30 -0.30
CA VAL A 177 1.65 -16.02 -0.84
C VAL A 177 2.71 -15.86 0.25
N ASN A 178 2.34 -16.09 1.52
CA ASN A 178 3.17 -15.83 2.69
C ASN A 178 3.70 -14.38 2.74
N GLY A 179 2.88 -13.42 2.32
CA GLY A 179 3.28 -12.01 2.19
C GLY A 179 4.46 -11.76 1.25
N PHE A 180 5.13 -10.62 1.45
CA PHE A 180 6.32 -10.23 0.70
C PHE A 180 7.58 -10.97 1.19
N SER A 181 8.65 -11.01 0.39
CA SER A 181 9.97 -11.42 0.86
C SER A 181 10.58 -10.45 1.88
N ASN A 182 11.19 -10.97 2.95
CA ASN A 182 11.90 -10.15 3.94
C ASN A 182 13.36 -9.83 3.52
N MET A 183 13.83 -10.35 2.39
CA MET A 183 15.25 -10.34 2.01
C MET A 183 15.66 -9.19 1.07
N PHE A 184 14.73 -8.33 0.68
CA PHE A 184 15.01 -7.21 -0.25
C PHE A 184 15.45 -5.95 0.50
N TRP A 185 16.74 -5.94 0.85
CA TRP A 185 17.41 -4.77 1.42
C TRP A 185 17.95 -3.84 0.32
N GLY A 186 17.55 -2.57 0.36
CA GLY A 186 17.89 -1.59 -0.68
C GLY A 186 16.84 -1.56 -1.79
N TRP A 187 17.20 -0.99 -2.94
CA TRP A 187 16.23 -0.68 -3.99
C TRP A 187 16.05 -1.82 -5.00
N GLY A 188 14.77 -2.19 -5.23
CA GLY A 188 14.28 -2.85 -6.43
C GLY A 188 14.23 -4.39 -6.39
N GLY A 189 13.22 -4.92 -7.08
CA GLY A 189 13.03 -6.35 -7.37
C GLY A 189 12.12 -7.08 -6.40
N GLU A 190 11.69 -6.45 -5.31
CA GLU A 190 10.77 -7.05 -4.34
C GLU A 190 9.34 -7.15 -4.87
N ASP A 191 8.96 -6.22 -5.74
CA ASP A 191 7.70 -6.20 -6.47
C ASP A 191 7.67 -7.25 -7.59
N ASP A 192 8.77 -7.43 -8.30
CA ASP A 192 8.97 -8.54 -9.24
C ASP A 192 8.92 -9.91 -8.54
N GLU A 193 9.51 -10.01 -7.34
CA GLU A 193 9.46 -11.26 -6.56
C GLU A 193 8.05 -11.57 -6.07
N LEU A 194 7.30 -10.55 -5.64
CA LEU A 194 5.90 -10.69 -5.28
C LEU A 194 5.04 -11.15 -6.47
N TYR A 195 5.29 -10.64 -7.67
CA TYR A 195 4.66 -11.13 -8.90
C TYR A 195 4.85 -12.65 -9.03
N GLU A 196 6.09 -13.13 -8.90
CA GLU A 196 6.40 -14.56 -9.02
C GLU A 196 5.69 -15.42 -7.94
N ARG A 197 5.53 -14.90 -6.71
CA ARG A 197 4.74 -15.57 -5.67
C ARG A 197 3.27 -15.72 -6.05
N VAL A 198 2.67 -14.68 -6.60
CA VAL A 198 1.27 -14.69 -7.05
C VAL A 198 1.06 -15.76 -8.11
N ILE A 199 1.97 -15.85 -9.10
CA ILE A 199 1.93 -16.86 -10.15
C ILE A 199 2.15 -18.28 -9.58
N ALA A 200 3.12 -18.45 -8.67
CA ALA A 200 3.37 -19.72 -8.00
C ALA A 200 2.15 -20.22 -7.21
N ALA A 201 1.43 -19.30 -6.56
CA ALA A 201 0.18 -19.56 -5.83
C ALA A 201 -1.06 -19.76 -6.74
N LYS A 202 -0.85 -19.85 -8.06
CA LYS A 202 -1.89 -20.06 -9.10
C LYS A 202 -2.96 -18.97 -9.12
N MET A 203 -2.59 -17.75 -8.74
CA MET A 203 -3.43 -16.57 -8.86
C MET A 203 -3.02 -15.76 -10.09
N LYS A 204 -3.90 -14.86 -10.54
CA LYS A 204 -3.62 -13.92 -11.62
C LYS A 204 -3.49 -12.51 -11.05
N ILE A 205 -2.96 -11.59 -11.83
CA ILE A 205 -2.97 -10.16 -11.45
C ILE A 205 -4.13 -9.49 -12.17
N GLU A 206 -4.99 -8.85 -11.39
CA GLU A 206 -6.06 -8.01 -11.90
C GLU A 206 -5.59 -6.57 -12.03
N ARG A 207 -5.92 -5.93 -13.15
CA ARG A 207 -5.57 -4.53 -13.43
C ARG A 207 -6.82 -3.75 -13.84
N PRO A 208 -7.09 -2.59 -13.23
CA PRO A 208 -8.10 -1.68 -13.73
C PRO A 208 -7.73 -1.14 -15.12
N ASN A 209 -8.72 -0.60 -15.82
CA ASN A 209 -8.51 0.03 -17.13
C ASN A 209 -7.46 1.16 -16.99
N PRO A 210 -6.41 1.19 -17.82
CA PRO A 210 -5.35 2.22 -17.76
C PRO A 210 -5.87 3.67 -17.80
N LYS A 211 -7.06 3.90 -18.38
CA LYS A 211 -7.68 5.23 -18.40
C LYS A 211 -8.12 5.72 -17.01
N ILE A 212 -8.52 4.81 -16.12
CA ILE A 212 -8.99 5.12 -14.76
C ILE A 212 -7.90 4.92 -13.71
N SER A 213 -6.78 4.27 -14.04
CA SER A 213 -5.72 3.97 -13.07
C SER A 213 -4.49 4.85 -13.20
N LYS A 214 -4.65 5.97 -13.92
CA LYS A 214 -3.66 7.04 -13.96
C LYS A 214 -3.32 7.46 -12.54
N SER A 215 -2.04 7.52 -12.24
CA SER A 215 -1.52 7.89 -10.93
C SER A 215 -0.33 8.84 -11.10
N LYS A 216 -0.21 9.81 -10.19
CA LYS A 216 0.88 10.78 -10.12
C LYS A 216 1.97 10.24 -9.19
N ALA A 217 3.22 10.20 -9.65
CA ALA A 217 4.37 9.93 -8.81
C ALA A 217 4.99 11.26 -8.35
N ILE A 218 4.91 11.54 -7.05
CA ILE A 218 5.51 12.72 -6.44
C ILE A 218 7.03 12.57 -6.50
N LEU A 219 7.67 13.52 -7.19
CA LEU A 219 9.11 13.47 -7.44
C LEU A 219 9.90 13.48 -6.12
N HIS A 220 10.96 12.68 -6.10
CA HIS A 220 11.95 12.67 -5.04
C HIS A 220 13.31 12.26 -5.60
N VAL A 221 14.38 12.75 -4.97
CA VAL A 221 15.74 12.28 -5.27
C VAL A 221 15.91 10.93 -4.60
N ARG A 222 16.60 10.01 -5.31
CA ARG A 222 16.91 8.69 -4.76
C ARG A 222 17.73 8.81 -3.49
N ASP A 223 17.35 8.07 -2.44
CA ASP A 223 18.07 8.12 -1.17
C ASP A 223 19.46 7.52 -1.29
N VAL A 224 20.44 8.23 -0.74
CA VAL A 224 21.82 7.75 -0.57
C VAL A 224 21.81 6.55 0.39
N GLY A 225 22.61 5.51 0.11
CA GLY A 225 22.66 4.28 0.91
C GLY A 225 21.62 3.21 0.56
N ASN A 226 20.68 3.52 -0.36
CA ASN A 226 19.69 2.59 -0.90
C ASN A 226 20.04 2.17 -2.34
N GLU A 227 21.26 1.67 -2.55
CA GLU A 227 21.69 1.19 -3.87
C GLU A 227 20.85 -0.01 -4.33
N ARG A 228 20.90 -0.29 -5.63
CA ARG A 228 20.18 -1.44 -6.22
C ARG A 228 20.64 -2.74 -5.55
N ASN A 229 19.69 -3.56 -5.14
CA ASN A 229 19.99 -4.88 -4.60
C ASN A 229 20.55 -5.78 -5.71
N ARG A 230 21.87 -6.03 -5.70
CA ARG A 230 22.56 -6.87 -6.69
C ARG A 230 22.11 -8.34 -6.63
N LYS A 231 21.52 -8.79 -5.51
CA LYS A 231 21.04 -10.16 -5.30
C LYS A 231 19.56 -10.33 -5.69
N SER A 232 18.87 -9.27 -6.12
CA SER A 232 17.45 -9.30 -6.53
C SER A 232 17.13 -10.41 -7.56
N ILE A 233 17.91 -10.52 -8.63
CA ILE A 233 17.63 -11.48 -9.72
C ILE A 233 17.59 -12.95 -9.22
N PRO A 234 18.60 -13.45 -8.47
CA PRO A 234 18.52 -14.77 -7.85
C PRO A 234 17.32 -14.96 -6.92
N LEU A 235 16.93 -13.93 -6.16
CA LEU A 235 15.78 -13.99 -5.25
C LEU A 235 14.47 -14.14 -6.02
N ILE A 236 14.27 -13.32 -7.06
CA ILE A 236 13.09 -13.35 -7.95
C ILE A 236 12.95 -14.72 -8.63
N LYS A 237 14.03 -15.24 -9.25
CA LYS A 237 13.98 -16.54 -9.94
C LYS A 237 13.61 -17.71 -9.03
N LYS A 238 13.84 -17.59 -7.72
CA LYS A 238 13.57 -18.64 -6.73
C LYS A 238 12.35 -18.31 -5.86
N ALA A 239 11.57 -17.29 -6.19
CA ALA A 239 10.45 -16.80 -5.37
C ALA A 239 9.47 -17.91 -4.98
N GLY A 240 8.92 -18.61 -5.97
CA GLY A 240 7.94 -19.68 -5.74
C GLY A 240 8.47 -20.84 -4.87
N ILE A 241 9.78 -21.13 -4.96
CA ILE A 241 10.43 -22.13 -4.10
C ILE A 241 10.65 -21.56 -2.70
N ARG A 242 11.05 -20.29 -2.57
CA ARG A 242 11.42 -19.69 -1.28
C ARG A 242 10.25 -19.21 -0.45
N MET A 243 9.11 -18.90 -1.08
CA MET A 243 8.02 -18.19 -0.42
C MET A 243 7.50 -18.90 0.85
N HIS A 244 7.67 -20.23 0.98
CA HIS A 244 7.27 -20.97 2.18
C HIS A 244 8.23 -20.80 3.38
N ARG A 245 9.44 -20.27 3.19
CA ARG A 245 10.45 -20.03 4.26
C ARG A 245 10.77 -18.55 4.48
N ASP A 246 10.48 -17.72 3.49
CA ASP A 246 10.76 -16.29 3.49
C ASP A 246 9.48 -15.52 3.25
N GLY A 247 8.96 -14.86 4.29
CA GLY A 247 7.67 -14.18 4.25
C GLY A 247 7.12 -13.86 5.63
N LEU A 248 5.80 -13.83 5.78
CA LEU A 248 5.12 -13.65 7.07
C LEU A 248 5.58 -14.69 8.10
N SER A 249 5.76 -15.95 7.67
CA SER A 249 6.20 -17.05 8.54
C SER A 249 7.60 -16.89 9.14
N SER A 250 8.44 -16.02 8.57
CA SER A 250 9.79 -15.70 9.06
C SER A 250 9.97 -14.21 9.35
N LEU A 251 8.87 -13.48 9.49
CA LEU A 251 8.89 -12.07 9.82
C LEU A 251 9.38 -11.88 11.26
N ASN A 252 10.47 -11.12 11.40
CA ASN A 252 11.04 -10.76 12.70
C ASN A 252 11.33 -9.26 12.76
N TYR A 253 10.87 -8.60 13.82
CA TYR A 253 10.97 -7.16 14.07
C TYR A 253 10.65 -6.86 15.54
N THR A 254 11.05 -5.68 15.99
CA THR A 254 10.71 -5.14 17.32
C THR A 254 9.90 -3.86 17.15
N ILE A 255 8.79 -3.74 17.86
CA ILE A 255 8.05 -2.47 17.96
C ILE A 255 8.84 -1.51 18.84
N ILE A 256 9.21 -0.36 18.28
CA ILE A 256 9.80 0.75 19.06
C ILE A 256 8.69 1.61 19.64
N SER A 257 7.69 1.95 18.82
CA SER A 257 6.51 2.70 19.27
C SER A 257 5.32 2.50 18.34
N THR A 258 4.12 2.76 18.86
CA THR A 258 2.89 2.85 18.08
C THR A 258 2.11 4.07 18.52
N THR A 259 1.86 4.99 17.60
CA THR A 259 1.20 6.28 17.88
C THR A 259 0.00 6.46 16.97
N LYS A 260 -1.19 6.64 17.56
CA LYS A 260 -2.43 6.92 16.83
C LYS A 260 -2.59 8.43 16.63
N HIS A 261 -2.13 8.95 15.50
CA HIS A 261 -2.38 10.34 15.09
C HIS A 261 -3.82 10.47 14.56
N ARG A 262 -4.30 11.71 14.34
CA ARG A 262 -5.65 11.92 13.77
C ARG A 262 -5.84 11.21 12.43
N LEU A 263 -4.87 11.36 11.53
CA LEU A 263 -4.97 10.97 10.12
C LEU A 263 -4.37 9.58 9.81
N TYR A 264 -3.59 9.01 10.73
CA TYR A 264 -2.94 7.72 10.52
C TYR A 264 -2.46 7.11 11.83
N THR A 265 -2.20 5.81 11.83
CA THR A 265 -1.43 5.13 12.86
C THR A 265 0.03 5.02 12.41
N LYS A 266 0.95 5.55 13.21
CA LYS A 266 2.39 5.41 12.99
C LYS A 266 2.90 4.22 13.79
N VAL A 267 3.53 3.26 13.12
CA VAL A 267 4.18 2.10 13.75
C VAL A 267 5.67 2.20 13.46
N THR A 268 6.47 2.56 14.45
CA THR A 268 7.93 2.65 14.30
C THR A 268 8.55 1.33 14.74
N VAL A 269 9.34 0.71 13.86
CA VAL A 269 9.86 -0.65 14.06
C VAL A 269 11.35 -0.76 13.77
N ASP A 270 12.04 -1.57 14.55
CA ASP A 270 13.35 -2.10 14.20
C ASP A 270 13.18 -3.43 13.48
N ILE A 271 13.62 -3.49 12.23
CA ILE A 271 13.55 -4.68 11.38
C ILE A 271 14.90 -5.38 11.22
N GLY A 272 15.91 -4.96 11.99
CA GLY A 272 17.27 -5.45 11.97
C GLY A 272 18.09 -4.94 10.78
N HIS A 273 19.06 -5.75 10.37
CA HIS A 273 20.03 -5.42 9.33
C HIS A 273 20.10 -6.53 8.27
N PRO A 274 20.56 -6.23 7.04
CA PRO A 274 20.90 -7.28 6.08
C PRO A 274 21.94 -8.22 6.68
N GLU A 275 21.70 -9.54 6.63
CA GLU A 275 22.69 -10.52 7.10
C GLU A 275 24.01 -10.39 6.34
N LYS A 276 25.15 -10.47 7.05
CA LYS A 276 26.48 -10.33 6.46
C LYS A 276 26.81 -11.40 5.39
N SER A 277 26.18 -12.57 5.45
CA SER A 277 26.25 -13.63 4.43
C SER A 277 25.61 -13.22 3.08
N LEU A 278 24.90 -12.09 3.07
CA LEU A 278 24.25 -11.49 1.91
C LEU A 278 24.98 -10.23 1.39
N ILE A 279 26.18 -9.93 1.87
CA ILE A 279 27.10 -8.96 1.23
C ILE A 279 27.90 -9.63 0.11
#